data_AF-A0A1V4E5D4-F1
#
_entry.id   AF-A0A1V4E5D4-F1
#
_cell.length_a   1.000
_cell.length_b   1.000
_cell.length_c   1.000
_cell.angle_alpha   90.00
_cell.angle_beta   90.00
_cell.angle_gamma   90.00
#
_symmetry.space_group_name_H-M   'P 1'
#
loop_
_entity.id
_entity.type
_entity.pdbx_description
1 polymer ?
#
loop_
_entity_poly.entity_id
_entity_poly.type
_entity_poly.pdbx_seq_one_letter_code
_entity_poly.pdbx_strand_id
1 'polypeptide(L)'
;MDGGEELFTPLACAARRARAYRTRPEFVRRLLDDIDFPIDAVYTWVDGADPAWRARRDQAERDEALRTGTPPSEMATTEARFTSRDELRYSLRSLLMYAPWINRIWIVTDGQTPPWLDTTHPMVSVVDHKEIFTDPSVLPVFNSHAIETQLHHIDGLSEHFLYFNDDFFLGRPLPPRTFFEGNGITRFFPSTVHVPFGMPETEESPVHAAGMNNRRILENLTGRTITQKLKHVPYALRRSLMYELEGRFAAEFTATARSRFRTSRDISVVSSLAHYYGYLSGRAVPGTVDYTYVDLSLPKTPAKLRRMLARRRHDVFCLNRHRPHHPRPGRAAGAVPGGLLPHPGAVRAVSVPQVVPVHEQAAEGPAAGGGERTGDQSTAAGGHRVLARVADDPERAQPVEPGGEHPGAHLAARKAAVLLW
;
A
#
# COMPACT_ATOMS: atom_id res chain seq x y z
N MET A 1 -19.29 10.84 27.20
CA MET A 1 -19.41 11.23 25.78
C MET A 1 -19.14 10.00 24.94
N ASP A 2 -19.56 9.99 23.68
CA ASP A 2 -19.29 8.86 22.80
C ASP A 2 -18.18 9.25 21.81
N GLY A 3 -17.22 8.35 21.63
CA GLY A 3 -16.11 8.50 20.69
C GLY A 3 -16.18 7.41 19.62
N GLY A 4 -15.88 7.75 18.37
CA GLY A 4 -15.80 6.78 17.29
C GLY A 4 -14.61 5.82 17.44
N GLU A 5 -14.69 4.65 16.81
CA GLU A 5 -13.63 3.62 16.79
C GLU A 5 -12.27 4.17 16.32
N GLU A 6 -12.29 5.17 15.42
CA GLU A 6 -11.11 5.86 14.89
C GLU A 6 -10.23 6.51 15.96
N LEU A 7 -10.81 6.85 17.12
CA LEU A 7 -10.09 7.45 18.24
C LEU A 7 -9.28 6.42 19.05
N PHE A 8 -9.59 5.13 18.91
CA PHE A 8 -9.01 4.07 19.74
C PHE A 8 -8.15 3.09 18.94
N THR A 9 -8.18 3.15 17.61
CA THR A 9 -7.30 2.36 16.76
C THR A 9 -6.94 3.10 15.47
N PRO A 10 -5.65 3.12 15.09
CA PRO A 10 -5.23 3.72 13.83
C PRO A 10 -5.59 2.85 12.61
N LEU A 11 -6.26 1.71 12.82
CA LEU A 11 -6.74 0.81 11.77
C LEU A 11 -8.21 1.05 11.41
N ALA A 12 -8.89 1.99 12.05
CA ALA A 12 -10.22 2.40 11.64
C ALA A 12 -10.16 3.49 10.55
N CYS A 13 -11.14 3.48 9.65
CA CYS A 13 -11.27 4.50 8.62
C CYS A 13 -12.01 5.70 9.20
N ALA A 14 -11.34 6.86 9.29
CA ALA A 14 -11.95 8.08 9.80
C ALA A 14 -13.21 8.50 9.02
N ALA A 15 -13.24 8.25 7.70
CA ALA A 15 -14.36 8.56 6.84
C ALA A 15 -15.57 7.61 7.02
N ARG A 16 -15.39 6.45 7.67
CA ARG A 16 -16.43 5.43 7.86
C ARG A 16 -16.51 5.03 9.33
N ARG A 17 -17.18 5.87 10.12
CA ARG A 17 -17.49 5.60 11.53
C ARG A 17 -18.34 4.33 11.64
N ALA A 18 -17.70 3.22 12.03
CA ALA A 18 -18.37 1.93 12.13
C ALA A 18 -19.03 1.72 13.49
N ARG A 19 -18.42 2.26 14.56
CA ARG A 19 -18.85 2.05 15.96
C ARG A 19 -18.52 3.26 16.82
N ALA A 20 -19.32 3.47 17.85
CA ALA A 20 -19.08 4.47 18.87
C ALA A 20 -19.00 3.79 20.25
N TYR A 21 -18.13 4.32 21.10
CA TYR A 21 -17.85 3.80 22.44
C TYR A 21 -18.00 4.91 23.47
N ARG A 22 -18.67 4.60 24.58
CA ARG A 22 -18.75 5.53 25.72
C ARG A 22 -17.34 5.72 26.30
N THR A 23 -16.90 6.97 26.35
CA THR A 23 -15.55 7.34 26.78
C THR A 23 -15.53 8.66 27.56
N ARG A 24 -14.33 9.01 28.05
CA ARG A 24 -14.08 10.27 28.77
C ARG A 24 -13.89 11.45 27.81
N PRO A 25 -14.22 12.69 28.21
CA PRO A 25 -14.07 13.88 27.37
C PRO A 25 -12.68 14.12 26.79
N GLU A 26 -11.63 13.66 27.49
CA GLU A 26 -10.24 13.80 27.08
C GLU A 26 -9.91 12.94 25.85
N PHE A 27 -10.58 11.78 25.69
CA PHE A 27 -10.32 10.83 24.60
C PHE A 27 -11.07 11.14 23.29
N VAL A 28 -11.90 12.18 23.27
CA VAL A 28 -12.54 12.66 22.03
C VAL A 28 -11.91 13.93 21.48
N ARG A 29 -10.80 14.38 22.09
CA ARG A 29 -10.04 15.52 21.61
C ARG A 29 -9.20 15.08 20.41
N ARG A 30 -9.19 15.91 19.37
CA ARG A 30 -8.27 15.76 18.25
C ARG A 30 -6.86 16.17 18.68
N LEU A 31 -5.91 15.27 18.50
CA LEU A 31 -4.50 15.48 18.73
C LEU A 31 -3.83 16.10 17.49
N LEU A 32 -2.67 16.71 17.69
CA LEU A 32 -1.91 17.36 16.62
C LEU A 32 -1.49 16.37 15.53
N ASP A 33 -1.17 15.16 15.93
CA ASP A 33 -0.67 14.07 15.09
C ASP A 33 -1.78 13.16 14.55
N ASP A 34 -3.05 13.47 14.85
CA ASP A 34 -4.19 12.73 14.30
C ASP A 34 -4.31 12.93 12.79
N ILE A 35 -4.48 11.82 12.08
CA ILE A 35 -4.78 11.80 10.65
C ILE A 35 -6.28 11.57 10.49
N ASP A 36 -7.01 12.63 10.16
CA ASP A 36 -8.47 12.62 10.07
C ASP A 36 -9.01 13.01 8.68
N PHE A 37 -8.13 13.19 7.71
CA PHE A 37 -8.50 13.37 6.31
C PHE A 37 -8.69 12.02 5.60
N PRO A 38 -9.54 11.96 4.55
CA PRO A 38 -9.70 10.75 3.77
C PRO A 38 -8.42 10.42 2.99
N ILE A 39 -8.10 9.13 2.91
CA ILE A 39 -7.00 8.62 2.09
C ILE A 39 -7.50 7.53 1.16
N ASP A 40 -7.35 7.75 -0.13
CA ASP A 40 -7.73 6.77 -1.16
C ASP A 40 -6.54 5.90 -1.57
N ALA A 41 -6.80 4.76 -2.21
CA ALA A 41 -5.81 3.95 -2.91
C ALA A 41 -6.08 4.03 -4.42
N VAL A 42 -5.03 4.24 -5.21
CA VAL A 42 -5.08 4.22 -6.68
C VAL A 42 -4.20 3.08 -7.17
N TYR A 43 -4.79 2.12 -7.85
CA TYR A 43 -4.11 1.01 -8.50
C TYR A 43 -4.01 1.25 -10.00
N THR A 44 -2.86 0.92 -10.59
CA THR A 44 -2.77 0.69 -12.03
C THR A 44 -2.71 -0.81 -12.30
N TRP A 45 -3.50 -1.28 -13.25
CA TRP A 45 -3.51 -2.69 -13.62
C TRP A 45 -3.87 -2.90 -15.10
N VAL A 46 -3.32 -3.96 -15.67
CA VAL A 46 -3.64 -4.43 -17.01
C VAL A 46 -3.60 -5.96 -17.06
N ASP A 47 -4.57 -6.56 -17.75
CA ASP A 47 -4.53 -7.95 -18.16
C ASP A 47 -3.85 -8.07 -19.54
N GLY A 48 -2.57 -8.45 -19.55
CA GLY A 48 -1.86 -8.72 -20.79
C GLY A 48 -2.27 -10.02 -21.47
N ALA A 49 -3.14 -10.85 -20.88
CA ALA A 49 -3.72 -12.01 -21.55
C ALA A 49 -4.93 -11.64 -22.43
N ASP A 50 -5.51 -10.45 -22.24
CA ASP A 50 -6.62 -9.94 -23.05
C ASP A 50 -6.21 -9.86 -24.54
N PRO A 51 -6.86 -10.62 -25.44
CA PRO A 51 -6.57 -10.60 -26.87
C PRO A 51 -6.80 -9.23 -27.53
N ALA A 52 -7.83 -8.49 -27.12
CA ALA A 52 -8.16 -7.19 -27.70
C ALA A 52 -7.12 -6.14 -27.31
N TRP A 53 -6.70 -6.15 -26.04
CA TRP A 53 -5.61 -5.30 -25.56
C TRP A 53 -4.28 -5.63 -26.27
N ARG A 54 -3.91 -6.92 -26.37
CA ARG A 54 -2.70 -7.34 -27.09
C ARG A 54 -2.71 -6.91 -28.55
N ALA A 55 -3.82 -7.07 -29.25
CA ALA A 55 -3.94 -6.64 -30.64
C ALA A 55 -3.71 -5.12 -30.80
N ARG A 56 -4.28 -4.30 -29.89
CA ARG A 56 -4.05 -2.84 -29.89
C ARG A 56 -2.58 -2.49 -29.60
N ARG A 57 -1.95 -3.17 -28.63
CA ARG A 57 -0.53 -2.98 -28.30
C ARG A 57 0.37 -3.35 -29.48
N ASP A 58 0.18 -4.53 -30.05
CA ASP A 58 1.03 -5.03 -31.13
C ASP A 58 0.88 -4.15 -32.39
N GLN A 59 -0.32 -3.60 -32.64
CA GLN A 59 -0.51 -2.60 -33.69
C GLN A 59 0.26 -1.31 -33.37
N ALA A 60 0.14 -0.78 -32.16
CA ALA A 60 0.86 0.43 -31.76
C ALA A 60 2.39 0.25 -31.81
N GLU A 61 2.90 -0.93 -31.48
CA GLU A 61 4.32 -1.26 -31.59
C GLU A 61 4.79 -1.24 -33.05
N ARG A 62 4.01 -1.83 -33.97
CA ARG A 62 4.28 -1.76 -35.41
C ARG A 62 4.25 -0.33 -35.93
N ASP A 63 3.22 0.43 -35.59
CA ASP A 63 3.08 1.84 -36.02
C ASP A 63 4.26 2.69 -35.54
N GLU A 64 4.71 2.47 -34.30
CA GLU A 64 5.86 3.18 -33.72
C GLU A 64 7.18 2.79 -34.40
N ALA A 65 7.36 1.50 -34.71
CA ALA A 65 8.51 1.03 -35.48
C ALA A 65 8.55 1.64 -36.88
N LEU A 66 7.41 1.76 -37.55
CA LEU A 66 7.30 2.44 -38.85
C LEU A 66 7.61 3.93 -38.74
N ARG A 67 7.11 4.60 -37.70
CA ARG A 67 7.27 6.05 -37.48
C ARG A 67 8.71 6.45 -37.15
N THR A 68 9.40 5.64 -36.35
CA THR A 68 10.74 5.96 -35.84
C THR A 68 11.86 5.25 -36.60
N GLY A 69 11.54 4.27 -37.43
CA GLY A 69 12.50 3.41 -38.12
C GLY A 69 13.17 2.38 -37.21
N THR A 70 12.75 2.26 -35.94
CA THR A 70 13.29 1.29 -34.98
C THR A 70 12.17 0.84 -34.04
N PRO A 71 12.01 -0.46 -33.73
CA PRO A 71 11.02 -0.88 -32.75
C PRO A 71 11.30 -0.24 -31.37
N PRO A 72 10.26 -0.05 -30.52
CA PRO A 72 10.46 0.29 -29.13
C PRO A 72 11.44 -0.68 -28.45
N SER A 73 12.17 -0.22 -27.43
CA SER A 73 13.17 -1.06 -26.79
C SER A 73 12.54 -2.35 -26.24
N GLU A 74 13.27 -3.48 -26.32
CA GLU A 74 12.76 -4.77 -25.80
C GLU A 74 12.35 -4.67 -24.33
N MET A 75 13.08 -3.86 -23.56
CA MET A 75 12.76 -3.58 -22.15
C MET A 75 11.44 -2.82 -21.98
N ALA A 76 11.00 -2.03 -22.97
CA ALA A 76 9.72 -1.35 -22.96
C ALA A 76 8.54 -2.27 -23.32
N THR A 77 8.75 -3.29 -24.16
CA THR A 77 7.69 -4.17 -24.70
C THR A 77 7.63 -5.56 -24.04
N THR A 78 8.55 -5.88 -23.13
CA THR A 78 8.66 -7.23 -22.53
C THR A 78 7.33 -7.73 -21.94
N GLU A 79 6.87 -8.91 -22.37
CA GLU A 79 5.64 -9.58 -21.91
C GLU A 79 5.51 -9.71 -20.37
N ALA A 80 6.63 -9.85 -19.67
CA ALA A 80 6.67 -9.93 -18.22
C ALA A 80 6.05 -8.69 -17.53
N ARG A 81 6.02 -7.53 -18.21
CA ARG A 81 5.40 -6.29 -17.71
C ARG A 81 3.88 -6.29 -17.75
N PHE A 82 3.27 -7.21 -18.49
CA PHE A 82 1.83 -7.26 -18.71
C PHE A 82 1.21 -8.58 -18.25
N THR A 83 2.01 -9.51 -17.72
CA THR A 83 1.48 -10.81 -17.30
C THR A 83 0.74 -10.68 -15.97
N SER A 84 -0.59 -10.84 -15.99
CA SER A 84 -1.41 -10.97 -14.78
C SER A 84 -1.40 -12.41 -14.25
N ARG A 85 -1.22 -12.59 -12.94
CA ARG A 85 -1.26 -13.84 -12.15
C ARG A 85 -2.04 -13.64 -10.86
N ASP A 86 -3.13 -12.90 -10.94
CA ASP A 86 -3.95 -12.49 -9.80
C ASP A 86 -3.21 -11.58 -8.79
N GLU A 87 -2.07 -10.96 -9.13
CA GLU A 87 -1.33 -10.07 -8.22
C GLU A 87 -2.25 -8.96 -7.69
N LEU A 88 -3.04 -8.32 -8.56
CA LEU A 88 -4.04 -7.32 -8.15
C LEU A 88 -5.00 -7.86 -7.09
N ARG A 89 -5.54 -9.07 -7.29
CA ARG A 89 -6.50 -9.69 -6.35
C ARG A 89 -5.89 -9.83 -4.97
N TYR A 90 -4.66 -10.34 -4.90
CA TYR A 90 -3.97 -10.56 -3.64
C TYR A 90 -3.42 -9.26 -3.02
N SER A 91 -3.05 -8.28 -3.85
CA SER A 91 -2.66 -6.95 -3.40
C SER A 91 -3.84 -6.25 -2.73
N LEU A 92 -5.02 -6.23 -3.37
CA LEU A 92 -6.24 -5.68 -2.78
C LEU A 92 -6.60 -6.38 -1.48
N ARG A 93 -6.50 -7.71 -1.40
CA ARG A 93 -6.69 -8.42 -0.12
C ARG A 93 -5.72 -7.95 0.96
N SER A 94 -4.45 -7.76 0.62
CA SER A 94 -3.45 -7.27 1.57
C SER A 94 -3.76 -5.85 2.03
N LEU A 95 -4.24 -4.97 1.13
CA LEU A 95 -4.68 -3.61 1.46
C LEU A 95 -5.84 -3.63 2.45
N LEU A 96 -6.90 -4.40 2.16
CA LEU A 96 -8.07 -4.49 3.03
C LEU A 96 -7.75 -5.07 4.40
N MET A 97 -6.78 -5.99 4.45
CA MET A 97 -6.35 -6.64 5.68
C MET A 97 -5.47 -5.73 6.55
N TYR A 98 -4.56 -4.98 5.93
CA TYR A 98 -3.47 -4.30 6.63
C TYR A 98 -3.52 -2.77 6.59
N ALA A 99 -4.35 -2.18 5.73
CA ALA A 99 -4.69 -0.77 5.71
C ALA A 99 -6.22 -0.55 5.62
N PRO A 100 -7.03 -1.09 6.56
CA PRO A 100 -8.49 -0.97 6.53
C PRO A 100 -9.05 0.45 6.72
N TRP A 101 -8.16 1.44 6.90
CA TRP A 101 -8.45 2.87 6.99
C TRP A 101 -8.58 3.56 5.62
N ILE A 102 -8.24 2.88 4.52
CA ILE A 102 -8.46 3.39 3.16
C ILE A 102 -9.94 3.71 2.93
N ASN A 103 -10.19 4.87 2.32
CA ASN A 103 -11.52 5.42 2.08
C ASN A 103 -12.15 4.89 0.79
N ARG A 104 -11.49 5.07 -0.36
CA ARG A 104 -11.87 4.50 -1.67
C ARG A 104 -10.69 3.83 -2.36
N ILE A 105 -10.99 2.90 -3.26
CA ILE A 105 -10.05 2.19 -4.11
C ILE A 105 -10.42 2.50 -5.56
N TRP A 106 -9.51 3.13 -6.28
CA TRP A 106 -9.60 3.43 -7.70
C TRP A 106 -8.71 2.45 -8.46
N ILE A 107 -9.24 1.74 -9.44
CA ILE A 107 -8.49 0.79 -10.27
C ILE A 107 -8.47 1.33 -11.68
N VAL A 108 -7.33 1.90 -12.06
CA VAL A 108 -7.08 2.51 -13.36
C VAL A 108 -6.65 1.44 -14.36
N THR A 109 -7.40 1.32 -15.46
CA THR A 109 -7.21 0.27 -16.48
C THR A 109 -7.39 0.81 -17.90
N ASP A 110 -6.96 0.02 -18.90
CA ASP A 110 -7.19 0.31 -20.33
C ASP A 110 -8.48 -0.36 -20.84
N GLY A 111 -9.61 -0.02 -20.21
CA GLY A 111 -10.95 -0.53 -20.55
C GLY A 111 -11.22 -1.96 -20.11
N GLN A 112 -10.48 -2.43 -19.10
CA GLN A 112 -10.58 -3.79 -18.58
C GLN A 112 -11.16 -3.80 -17.16
N THR A 113 -11.93 -4.84 -16.86
CA THR A 113 -12.46 -5.09 -15.52
C THR A 113 -12.12 -6.53 -15.11
N PRO A 114 -11.43 -6.75 -13.97
CA PRO A 114 -11.16 -8.10 -13.51
C PRO A 114 -12.47 -8.86 -13.26
N PRO A 115 -12.65 -10.09 -13.77
CA PRO A 115 -13.94 -10.80 -13.72
C PRO A 115 -14.36 -11.19 -12.29
N TRP A 116 -13.41 -11.23 -11.35
CA TRP A 116 -13.65 -11.53 -9.93
C TRP A 116 -13.97 -10.30 -9.09
N LEU A 117 -13.91 -9.09 -9.66
CA LEU A 117 -14.07 -7.84 -8.93
C LEU A 117 -15.55 -7.45 -8.83
N ASP A 118 -16.04 -7.30 -7.60
CA ASP A 118 -17.36 -6.70 -7.36
C ASP A 118 -17.29 -5.17 -7.58
N THR A 119 -17.76 -4.73 -8.73
CA THR A 119 -17.84 -3.30 -9.10
C THR A 119 -19.06 -2.59 -8.50
N THR A 120 -19.97 -3.31 -7.84
CA THR A 120 -21.13 -2.72 -7.14
C THR A 120 -20.77 -2.23 -5.74
N HIS A 121 -19.63 -2.68 -5.20
CA HIS A 121 -19.19 -2.28 -3.88
C HIS A 121 -18.80 -0.80 -3.85
N PRO A 122 -19.37 0.03 -2.96
CA PRO A 122 -19.23 1.51 -3.00
C PRO A 122 -17.83 2.03 -2.69
N MET A 123 -16.91 1.16 -2.29
CA MET A 123 -15.50 1.50 -2.03
C MET A 123 -14.62 1.33 -3.26
N VAL A 124 -15.07 0.63 -4.30
CA VAL A 124 -14.27 0.31 -5.49
C VAL A 124 -14.83 1.04 -6.69
N SER A 125 -13.96 1.59 -7.51
CA SER A 125 -14.33 2.18 -8.79
C SER A 125 -13.26 1.82 -9.82
N VAL A 126 -13.69 1.26 -10.95
CA VAL A 126 -12.82 1.03 -12.12
C VAL A 126 -12.85 2.31 -12.94
N VAL A 127 -11.67 2.80 -13.33
CA VAL A 127 -11.50 4.05 -14.07
C VAL A 127 -10.74 3.75 -15.36
N ASP A 128 -11.33 4.05 -16.51
CA ASP A 128 -10.68 3.90 -17.81
C ASP A 128 -9.64 5.02 -18.02
N HIS A 129 -8.55 4.73 -18.73
CA HIS A 129 -7.57 5.75 -19.15
C HIS A 129 -8.22 6.97 -19.81
N LYS A 130 -9.29 6.80 -20.59
CA LYS A 130 -10.03 7.89 -21.25
C LYS A 130 -10.66 8.87 -20.28
N GLU A 131 -10.92 8.47 -19.04
CA GLU A 131 -11.51 9.32 -18.01
C GLU A 131 -10.48 10.26 -17.37
N ILE A 132 -9.18 9.93 -17.44
CA ILE A 132 -8.12 10.67 -16.74
C ILE A 132 -7.14 11.38 -17.69
N PHE A 133 -7.04 10.94 -18.94
CA PHE A 133 -6.17 11.59 -19.91
C PHE A 133 -6.76 12.91 -20.39
N THR A 134 -6.05 14.01 -20.15
CA THR A 134 -6.46 15.37 -20.59
C THR A 134 -6.51 15.51 -22.11
N ASP A 135 -5.71 14.72 -22.83
CA ASP A 135 -5.74 14.59 -24.28
C ASP A 135 -6.04 13.13 -24.68
N PRO A 136 -7.33 12.76 -24.82
CA PRO A 136 -7.70 11.38 -25.17
C PRO A 136 -7.21 10.94 -26.55
N SER A 137 -6.77 11.86 -27.43
CA SER A 137 -6.29 11.53 -28.78
C SER A 137 -4.95 10.77 -28.78
N VAL A 138 -4.23 10.80 -27.65
CA VAL A 138 -2.93 10.13 -27.50
C VAL A 138 -3.08 8.64 -27.19
N LEU A 139 -4.28 8.22 -26.76
CA LEU A 139 -4.60 6.83 -26.42
C LEU A 139 -4.68 5.95 -27.68
N PRO A 140 -4.39 4.64 -27.56
CA PRO A 140 -3.98 3.94 -26.35
C PRO A 140 -2.50 4.16 -26.00
N VAL A 141 -2.19 4.13 -24.70
CA VAL A 141 -0.82 4.11 -24.19
C VAL A 141 -0.59 2.86 -23.35
N PHE A 142 0.63 2.33 -23.41
CA PHE A 142 1.07 1.11 -22.72
C PHE A 142 2.25 1.41 -21.77
N ASN A 143 2.43 2.69 -21.45
CA ASN A 143 3.51 3.23 -20.67
C ASN A 143 3.01 3.65 -19.28
N SER A 144 3.49 2.99 -18.22
CA SER A 144 3.09 3.40 -16.86
C SER A 144 3.52 4.83 -16.53
N HIS A 145 4.67 5.32 -17.02
CA HIS A 145 5.08 6.70 -16.76
C HIS A 145 4.05 7.68 -17.35
N ALA A 146 3.52 7.38 -18.54
CA ALA A 146 2.45 8.17 -19.16
C ALA A 146 1.19 8.15 -18.31
N ILE A 147 0.72 6.96 -17.88
CA ILE A 147 -0.48 6.80 -17.05
C ILE A 147 -0.31 7.49 -15.68
N GLU A 148 0.87 7.35 -15.06
CA GLU A 148 1.24 7.97 -13.78
C GLU A 148 1.16 9.51 -13.83
N THR A 149 1.34 10.12 -15.01
CA THR A 149 1.19 11.58 -15.18
C THR A 149 -0.27 12.06 -15.12
N GLN A 150 -1.25 11.16 -15.17
CA GLN A 150 -2.68 11.49 -15.30
C GLN A 150 -3.52 11.10 -14.07
N LEU A 151 -2.95 10.37 -13.10
CA LEU A 151 -3.73 9.78 -11.99
C LEU A 151 -4.46 10.81 -11.12
N HIS A 152 -3.95 12.04 -11.01
CA HIS A 152 -4.59 13.09 -10.20
C HIS A 152 -5.86 13.67 -10.85
N HIS A 153 -6.17 13.31 -12.09
CA HIS A 153 -7.41 13.68 -12.79
C HIS A 153 -8.62 12.81 -12.45
N ILE A 154 -8.44 11.69 -11.73
CA ILE A 154 -9.56 10.86 -11.28
C ILE A 154 -10.60 11.73 -10.56
N ASP A 155 -11.83 11.73 -11.08
CA ASP A 155 -12.90 12.50 -10.47
C ASP A 155 -13.27 11.93 -9.10
N GLY A 156 -13.48 12.82 -8.12
CA GLY A 156 -13.71 12.43 -6.73
C GLY A 156 -12.49 11.88 -5.96
N LEU A 157 -11.28 11.85 -6.55
CA LEU A 157 -10.06 11.45 -5.83
C LEU A 157 -9.76 12.40 -4.67
N SER A 158 -9.51 11.82 -3.48
CA SER A 158 -9.13 12.56 -2.28
C SER A 158 -7.81 13.32 -2.44
N GLU A 159 -7.64 14.41 -1.67
CA GLU A 159 -6.38 15.18 -1.66
C GLU A 159 -5.18 14.31 -1.27
N HIS A 160 -5.37 13.33 -0.40
CA HIS A 160 -4.34 12.38 0.00
C HIS A 160 -4.67 11.01 -0.57
N PHE A 161 -3.70 10.37 -1.24
CA PHE A 161 -3.89 9.03 -1.78
C PHE A 161 -2.59 8.24 -1.79
N LEU A 162 -2.72 6.93 -1.74
CA LEU A 162 -1.63 5.99 -1.97
C LEU A 162 -1.72 5.46 -3.39
N TYR A 163 -0.64 5.59 -4.15
CA TYR A 163 -0.48 4.83 -5.37
C TYR A 163 0.04 3.42 -5.08
N PHE A 164 -0.58 2.43 -5.71
CA PHE A 164 -0.17 1.04 -5.73
C PHE A 164 0.05 0.61 -7.19
N ASN A 165 1.18 -0.03 -7.45
CA ASN A 165 1.22 -0.98 -8.55
C ASN A 165 0.56 -2.30 -8.11
N ASP A 166 0.10 -3.10 -9.07
CA ASP A 166 -0.56 -4.38 -8.79
C ASP A 166 0.35 -5.41 -8.09
N ASP A 167 1.67 -5.24 -8.22
CA ASP A 167 2.69 -6.08 -7.58
C ASP A 167 3.11 -5.63 -6.17
N PHE A 168 2.46 -4.63 -5.57
CA PHE A 168 2.74 -4.18 -4.19
C PHE A 168 1.87 -4.94 -3.19
N PHE A 169 2.46 -5.44 -2.10
CA PHE A 169 1.73 -6.14 -1.05
C PHE A 169 2.08 -5.60 0.31
N LEU A 170 1.07 -5.41 1.15
CA LEU A 170 1.25 -5.15 2.57
C LEU A 170 1.47 -6.49 3.31
N GLY A 171 2.49 -6.56 4.15
CA GLY A 171 2.87 -7.78 4.87
C GLY A 171 2.42 -7.84 6.33
N ARG A 172 2.07 -6.69 6.91
CA ARG A 172 1.57 -6.52 8.29
C ARG A 172 0.74 -5.24 8.39
N PRO A 173 -0.09 -5.05 9.44
CA PRO A 173 -0.89 -3.85 9.60
C PRO A 173 -0.03 -2.58 9.61
N LEU A 174 -0.37 -1.63 8.75
CA LEU A 174 0.31 -0.32 8.65
C LEU A 174 -0.71 0.78 8.97
N PRO A 175 -0.46 1.64 9.96
CA PRO A 175 -1.30 2.80 10.24
C PRO A 175 -1.11 3.91 9.18
N PRO A 176 -2.04 4.88 9.04
CA PRO A 176 -1.90 6.01 8.11
C PRO A 176 -0.60 6.80 8.32
N ARG A 177 -0.15 6.91 9.58
CA ARG A 177 1.09 7.61 9.96
C ARG A 177 2.36 7.05 9.34
N THR A 178 2.31 5.83 8.81
CA THR A 178 3.40 5.25 8.01
C THR A 178 3.63 6.06 6.74
N PHE A 179 2.58 6.66 6.18
CA PHE A 179 2.56 7.30 4.87
C PHE A 179 2.34 8.81 4.93
N PHE A 180 1.67 9.31 5.96
CA PHE A 180 1.35 10.74 6.12
C PHE A 180 1.66 11.22 7.53
N GLU A 181 1.86 12.52 7.69
CA GLU A 181 1.84 13.20 8.98
C GLU A 181 0.43 13.77 9.26
N GLY A 182 0.10 14.08 10.51
CA GLY A 182 -1.20 14.67 10.89
C GLY A 182 -1.53 16.00 10.20
N ASN A 183 -0.51 16.71 9.71
CA ASN A 183 -0.65 17.95 8.94
C ASN A 183 -0.72 17.75 7.40
N GLY A 184 -0.79 16.50 6.93
CA GLY A 184 -0.88 16.15 5.50
C GLY A 184 0.45 16.05 4.76
N ILE A 185 1.60 16.24 5.41
CA ILE A 185 2.92 16.00 4.80
C ILE A 185 3.03 14.51 4.43
N THR A 186 3.51 14.21 3.23
CA THR A 186 3.69 12.82 2.78
C THR A 186 5.02 12.24 3.23
N ARG A 187 5.07 10.92 3.44
CA ARG A 187 6.31 10.18 3.70
C ARG A 187 6.74 9.42 2.45
N PHE A 188 8.03 9.50 2.12
CA PHE A 188 8.64 8.73 1.03
C PHE A 188 9.80 7.88 1.55
N PHE A 189 10.16 6.84 0.82
CA PHE A 189 11.07 5.81 1.32
C PHE A 189 12.30 5.64 0.41
N PRO A 190 13.42 6.33 0.69
CA PRO A 190 14.65 6.19 -0.06
C PRO A 190 15.17 4.75 -0.08
N SER A 191 15.74 4.36 -1.21
CA SER A 191 16.41 3.10 -1.44
C SER A 191 17.93 3.26 -1.34
N THR A 192 18.63 2.15 -1.11
CA THR A 192 20.09 2.10 -1.26
C THR A 192 20.53 2.02 -2.72
N VAL A 193 19.59 1.81 -3.65
CA VAL A 193 19.84 1.84 -5.09
C VAL A 193 19.93 3.29 -5.56
N HIS A 194 20.97 3.59 -6.33
CA HIS A 194 21.22 4.94 -6.84
C HIS A 194 20.55 5.20 -8.19
N VAL A 195 20.26 6.48 -8.44
CA VAL A 195 19.95 6.98 -9.79
C VAL A 195 21.29 7.08 -10.55
N PRO A 196 21.45 6.42 -11.71
CA PRO A 196 22.71 6.44 -12.45
C PRO A 196 23.15 7.86 -12.83
N PHE A 197 24.45 8.10 -13.00
CA PHE A 197 24.98 9.35 -13.57
C PHE A 197 25.26 9.18 -15.06
N GLY A 198 25.20 10.26 -15.84
CA GLY A 198 25.42 10.24 -17.28
C GLY A 198 24.27 10.87 -18.06
N MET A 199 24.22 10.58 -19.36
CA MET A 199 23.20 11.12 -20.28
C MET A 199 22.00 10.14 -20.35
N PRO A 200 20.76 10.57 -20.01
CA PRO A 200 19.58 9.72 -20.06
C PRO A 200 19.37 9.03 -21.41
N GLU A 201 19.75 9.70 -22.50
CA GLU A 201 19.61 9.21 -23.88
C GLU A 201 20.46 7.96 -24.16
N THR A 202 21.50 7.72 -23.36
CA THR A 202 22.41 6.57 -23.47
C THR A 202 22.09 5.45 -22.48
N GLU A 203 21.12 5.65 -21.58
CA GLU A 203 20.73 4.66 -20.59
C GLU A 203 19.71 3.68 -21.17
N GLU A 204 20.06 2.40 -21.18
CA GLU A 204 19.23 1.34 -21.76
C GLU A 204 17.93 1.10 -20.99
N SER A 205 17.93 1.34 -19.67
CA SER A 205 16.76 1.17 -18.82
C SER A 205 15.90 2.45 -18.81
N PRO A 206 14.68 2.43 -19.37
CA PRO A 206 13.82 3.63 -19.37
C PRO A 206 13.45 4.11 -17.96
N VAL A 207 13.45 3.19 -16.98
CA VAL A 207 13.18 3.52 -15.56
C VAL A 207 14.36 4.30 -14.96
N HIS A 208 15.59 3.95 -15.34
CA HIS A 208 16.78 4.68 -14.92
C HIS A 208 16.84 6.06 -15.59
N ALA A 209 16.62 6.10 -16.90
CA ALA A 209 16.58 7.34 -17.67
C ALA A 209 15.55 8.32 -17.11
N ALA A 210 14.35 7.85 -16.75
CA ALA A 210 13.33 8.69 -16.12
C ALA A 210 13.78 9.28 -14.77
N GLY A 211 14.48 8.49 -13.94
CA GLY A 211 15.10 9.00 -12.72
C GLY A 211 16.17 10.07 -12.97
N MET A 212 16.96 9.92 -14.04
CA MET A 212 17.97 10.89 -14.46
C MET A 212 17.32 12.19 -14.98
N ASN A 213 16.22 12.08 -15.74
CA ASN A 213 15.42 13.24 -16.17
C ASN A 213 14.86 14.01 -14.98
N ASN A 214 14.28 13.31 -13.99
CA ASN A 214 13.80 13.94 -12.76
C ASN A 214 14.90 14.64 -11.98
N ARG A 215 16.11 14.04 -11.90
CA ARG A 215 17.27 14.70 -11.31
C ARG A 215 17.55 16.02 -12.03
N ARG A 216 17.66 16.00 -13.37
CA ARG A 216 17.96 17.19 -14.17
C ARG A 216 16.94 18.30 -13.93
N ILE A 217 15.65 17.95 -13.88
CA ILE A 217 14.56 18.90 -13.59
C ILE A 217 14.77 19.58 -12.23
N LEU A 218 15.04 18.80 -11.18
CA LEU A 218 15.17 19.32 -9.82
C LEU A 218 16.50 20.03 -9.57
N GLU A 219 17.59 19.60 -10.20
CA GLU A 219 18.87 20.30 -10.19
C GLU A 219 18.75 21.67 -10.85
N ASN A 220 18.14 21.76 -12.02
CA ASN A 220 17.91 23.03 -12.70
C ASN A 220 17.04 23.97 -11.86
N LEU A 221 16.08 23.41 -11.11
CA LEU A 221 15.18 24.19 -10.28
C LEU A 221 15.83 24.71 -8.99
N THR A 222 16.65 23.89 -8.34
CA THR A 222 17.05 24.10 -6.93
C THR A 222 18.55 24.07 -6.68
N GLY A 223 19.35 23.67 -7.67
CA GLY A 223 20.78 23.38 -7.51
C GLY A 223 21.08 22.12 -6.68
N ARG A 224 20.06 21.34 -6.29
CA ARG A 224 20.22 20.13 -5.48
C ARG A 224 20.03 18.87 -6.32
N THR A 225 20.88 17.87 -6.06
CA THR A 225 20.88 16.59 -6.79
C THR A 225 20.15 15.49 -6.05
N ILE A 226 19.50 14.60 -6.81
CA ILE A 226 18.94 13.34 -6.31
C ILE A 226 19.95 12.23 -6.53
N THR A 227 20.34 11.50 -5.48
CA THR A 227 21.26 10.35 -5.62
C THR A 227 20.54 9.01 -5.48
N GLN A 228 19.45 8.94 -4.72
CA GLN A 228 18.76 7.70 -4.37
C GLN A 228 17.51 7.48 -5.21
N LYS A 229 17.21 6.24 -5.57
CA LYS A 229 15.87 5.83 -6.01
C LYS A 229 14.97 5.64 -4.79
N LEU A 230 13.67 5.47 -5.02
CA LEU A 230 12.73 5.09 -3.97
C LEU A 230 12.57 3.57 -3.91
N LYS A 231 12.20 3.05 -2.73
CA LYS A 231 11.80 1.65 -2.56
C LYS A 231 10.50 1.39 -3.32
N HIS A 232 10.34 0.19 -3.88
CA HIS A 232 9.13 -0.21 -4.61
C HIS A 232 8.02 -0.58 -3.62
N VAL A 233 7.40 0.45 -3.04
CA VAL A 233 6.36 0.38 -2.01
C VAL A 233 5.24 1.34 -2.38
N PRO A 234 4.06 1.27 -1.73
CA PRO A 234 3.01 2.25 -1.96
C PRO A 234 3.51 3.68 -1.76
N TYR A 235 3.17 4.56 -2.70
CA TYR A 235 3.66 5.92 -2.74
C TYR A 235 2.58 6.88 -2.23
N ALA A 236 2.89 7.63 -1.17
CA ALA A 236 2.00 8.63 -0.60
C ALA A 236 2.07 9.94 -1.41
N LEU A 237 0.94 10.35 -1.95
CA LEU A 237 0.84 11.49 -2.86
C LEU A 237 -0.24 12.47 -2.41
N ARG A 238 -0.07 13.71 -2.88
CA ARG A 238 -1.03 14.79 -2.73
C ARG A 238 -1.56 15.21 -4.09
N ARG A 239 -2.88 15.24 -4.25
CA ARG A 239 -3.54 15.59 -5.51
C ARG A 239 -3.17 17.01 -5.96
N SER A 240 -3.22 17.98 -5.06
CA SER A 240 -2.80 19.35 -5.32
C SER A 240 -1.34 19.46 -5.78
N LEU A 241 -0.43 18.68 -5.20
CA LEU A 241 0.99 18.66 -5.59
C LEU A 241 1.18 18.11 -7.00
N MET A 242 0.39 17.11 -7.39
CA MET A 242 0.43 16.55 -8.75
C MET A 242 -0.04 17.56 -9.81
N TYR A 243 -1.13 18.29 -9.55
CA TYR A 243 -1.56 19.40 -10.41
C TYR A 243 -0.51 20.51 -10.51
N GLU A 244 0.16 20.85 -9.41
CA GLU A 244 1.24 21.84 -9.42
C GLU A 244 2.42 21.37 -10.29
N LEU A 245 2.82 20.10 -10.17
CA LEU A 245 3.88 19.51 -10.97
C LEU A 245 3.52 19.50 -12.46
N GLU A 246 2.29 19.11 -12.80
CA GLU A 246 1.80 19.13 -14.18
C GLU A 246 1.84 20.54 -14.76
N GLY A 247 1.36 21.55 -14.03
CA GLY A 247 1.40 22.94 -14.50
C GLY A 247 2.84 23.48 -14.62
N ARG A 248 3.71 23.15 -13.67
CA ARG A 248 5.09 23.66 -13.62
C ARG A 248 6.01 22.99 -14.64
N PHE A 249 5.78 21.72 -14.94
CA PHE A 249 6.57 20.90 -15.86
C PHE A 249 5.71 20.38 -17.02
N ALA A 250 4.85 21.27 -17.54
CA ALA A 250 3.83 20.91 -18.54
C ALA A 250 4.42 20.29 -19.81
N ALA A 251 5.62 20.72 -20.23
CA ALA A 251 6.30 20.16 -21.39
C ALA A 251 6.69 18.70 -21.16
N GLU A 252 7.29 18.39 -20.00
CA GLU A 252 7.72 17.04 -19.62
C GLU A 252 6.53 16.11 -19.35
N PHE A 253 5.48 16.62 -18.70
CA PHE A 253 4.21 15.89 -18.51
C PHE A 253 3.55 15.57 -19.85
N THR A 254 3.37 16.56 -20.72
CA THR A 254 2.74 16.36 -22.04
C THR A 254 3.54 15.39 -22.91
N ALA A 255 4.87 15.51 -22.92
CA ALA A 255 5.74 14.62 -23.67
C ALA A 255 5.66 13.18 -23.16
N THR A 256 5.66 12.98 -21.84
CA THR A 256 5.56 11.65 -21.22
C THR A 256 4.17 11.05 -21.42
N ALA A 257 3.10 11.82 -21.22
CA ALA A 257 1.71 11.39 -21.42
C ALA A 257 1.45 10.90 -22.86
N ARG A 258 2.09 11.51 -23.85
CA ARG A 258 2.00 11.11 -25.27
C ARG A 258 2.80 9.87 -25.63
N SER A 259 3.69 9.41 -24.75
CA SER A 259 4.59 8.32 -25.06
C SER A 259 3.89 6.97 -24.89
N ARG A 260 3.50 6.36 -26.02
CA ARG A 260 2.80 5.06 -26.03
C ARG A 260 3.59 3.93 -25.37
N PHE A 261 4.92 3.95 -25.51
CA PHE A 261 5.84 3.02 -24.84
C PHE A 261 6.86 3.80 -24.02
N ARG A 262 7.51 3.14 -23.04
CA ARG A 262 8.53 3.81 -22.22
C ARG A 262 9.71 4.25 -23.08
N THR A 263 10.15 5.50 -22.90
CA THR A 263 11.33 6.04 -23.58
C THR A 263 12.33 6.61 -22.58
N SER A 264 13.55 6.88 -23.05
CA SER A 264 14.58 7.57 -22.25
C SER A 264 14.24 9.02 -21.94
N ARG A 265 13.18 9.59 -22.53
CA ARG A 265 12.73 10.98 -22.30
C ARG A 265 11.63 11.10 -21.26
N ASP A 266 11.06 9.98 -20.83
CA ASP A 266 9.98 9.96 -19.85
C ASP A 266 10.42 10.57 -18.51
N ILE A 267 9.47 11.08 -17.74
CA ILE A 267 9.65 11.35 -16.31
C ILE A 267 8.90 10.33 -15.46
N SER A 268 9.44 9.98 -14.30
CA SER A 268 8.75 9.09 -13.34
C SER A 268 8.11 9.93 -12.25
N VAL A 269 6.85 10.32 -12.46
CA VAL A 269 6.17 11.31 -11.61
C VAL A 269 5.92 10.75 -10.21
N VAL A 270 5.18 9.64 -10.15
CA VAL A 270 4.69 9.05 -8.91
C VAL A 270 5.82 8.38 -8.13
N SER A 271 6.72 7.67 -8.81
CA SER A 271 7.79 6.91 -8.17
C SER A 271 9.07 7.71 -7.87
N SER A 272 9.11 9.01 -8.15
CA SER A 272 10.28 9.86 -7.89
C SER A 272 9.99 11.36 -7.82
N LEU A 273 9.54 12.00 -8.92
CA LEU A 273 9.50 13.46 -9.03
C LEU A 273 8.66 14.11 -7.93
N ALA A 274 7.46 13.57 -7.67
CA ALA A 274 6.53 14.14 -6.69
C ALA A 274 7.10 14.13 -5.26
N HIS A 275 7.82 13.06 -4.89
CA HIS A 275 8.39 12.93 -3.55
C HIS A 275 9.56 13.88 -3.33
N TYR A 276 10.49 13.95 -4.27
CA TYR A 276 11.67 14.82 -4.13
C TYR A 276 11.31 16.29 -4.27
N TYR A 277 10.41 16.64 -5.19
CA TYR A 277 9.88 18.00 -5.26
C TYR A 277 9.10 18.35 -3.99
N GLY A 278 8.28 17.43 -3.47
CA GLY A 278 7.61 17.56 -2.18
C GLY A 278 8.59 17.84 -1.05
N TYR A 279 9.71 17.10 -0.98
CA TYR A 279 10.75 17.31 0.03
C TYR A 279 11.41 18.68 -0.09
N LEU A 280 11.82 19.06 -1.31
CA LEU A 280 12.46 20.36 -1.59
C LEU A 280 11.55 21.56 -1.29
N SER A 281 10.24 21.34 -1.28
CA SER A 281 9.23 22.37 -0.99
C SER A 281 8.57 22.22 0.39
N GLY A 282 9.11 21.38 1.28
CA GLY A 282 8.63 21.22 2.66
C GLY A 282 7.29 20.48 2.82
N ARG A 283 6.87 19.71 1.81
CA ARG A 283 5.58 18.99 1.73
C ARG A 283 5.71 17.47 1.77
N ALA A 284 6.94 16.95 1.81
CA ALA A 284 7.24 15.54 2.03
C ALA A 284 8.45 15.37 2.96
N VAL A 285 8.52 14.25 3.67
CA VAL A 285 9.63 13.89 4.56
C VAL A 285 10.07 12.44 4.32
N PRO A 286 11.35 12.11 4.53
CA PRO A 286 11.78 10.72 4.45
C PRO A 286 11.16 9.90 5.59
N GLY A 287 10.83 8.65 5.31
CA GLY A 287 10.36 7.66 6.27
C GLY A 287 11.10 6.33 6.13
N THR A 288 10.74 5.37 6.97
CA THR A 288 11.31 4.02 6.97
C THR A 288 10.24 2.94 6.92
N VAL A 289 10.48 1.92 6.10
CA VAL A 289 9.69 0.69 6.03
C VAL A 289 10.60 -0.51 5.80
N ASP A 290 10.26 -1.63 6.43
CA ASP A 290 10.84 -2.95 6.22
C ASP A 290 10.34 -3.52 4.90
N TYR A 291 11.12 -3.29 3.84
CA TYR A 291 10.78 -3.63 2.48
C TYR A 291 11.58 -4.83 1.96
N THR A 292 10.97 -5.67 1.11
CA THR A 292 11.74 -6.60 0.28
C THR A 292 11.19 -6.76 -1.14
N TYR A 293 12.11 -6.77 -2.11
CA TYR A 293 11.81 -7.08 -3.50
C TYR A 293 12.01 -8.57 -3.77
N VAL A 294 11.02 -9.26 -4.34
CA VAL A 294 11.14 -10.67 -4.74
C VAL A 294 11.06 -10.78 -6.25
N ASP A 295 12.18 -11.17 -6.85
CA ASP A 295 12.21 -11.53 -8.27
C ASP A 295 11.80 -12.99 -8.47
N LEU A 296 10.64 -13.22 -9.08
CA LEU A 296 10.07 -14.53 -9.36
C LEU A 296 10.89 -15.35 -10.36
N SER A 297 11.84 -14.74 -11.08
CA SER A 297 12.72 -15.45 -12.01
C SER A 297 13.86 -16.20 -11.31
N LEU A 298 14.18 -15.84 -10.06
CA LEU A 298 15.38 -16.34 -9.40
C LEU A 298 15.19 -17.75 -8.81
N PRO A 299 16.15 -18.69 -9.01
CA PRO A 299 16.06 -20.04 -8.44
C PRO A 299 15.90 -20.08 -6.91
N LYS A 300 16.44 -19.06 -6.21
CA LYS A 300 16.37 -18.94 -4.75
C LYS A 300 15.03 -18.43 -4.22
N THR A 301 14.10 -18.04 -5.09
CA THR A 301 12.84 -17.40 -4.70
C THR A 301 11.94 -18.26 -3.84
N PRO A 302 11.71 -19.55 -4.09
CA PRO A 302 10.90 -20.39 -3.20
C PRO A 302 11.42 -20.45 -1.76
N ALA A 303 12.75 -20.49 -1.56
CA ALA A 303 13.34 -20.43 -0.23
C ALA A 303 13.17 -19.05 0.43
N LYS A 304 13.28 -17.97 -0.35
CA LYS A 304 13.02 -16.61 0.13
C LYS A 304 11.57 -16.45 0.58
N LEU A 305 10.60 -16.90 -0.21
CA LEU A 305 9.16 -16.83 0.10
C LEU A 305 8.84 -17.63 1.37
N ARG A 306 9.37 -18.85 1.53
CA ARG A 306 9.21 -19.63 2.77
C ARG A 306 9.73 -18.91 4.01
N ARG A 307 10.89 -18.25 3.91
CA ARG A 307 11.42 -17.44 5.03
C ARG A 307 10.57 -16.20 5.31
N MET A 308 10.03 -15.55 4.28
CA MET A 308 9.12 -14.43 4.45
C MET A 308 7.84 -14.88 5.15
N LEU A 309 7.27 -16.01 4.74
CA LEU A 309 6.09 -16.62 5.35
C LEU A 309 6.33 -16.98 6.82
N ALA A 310 7.47 -17.61 7.14
CA ALA A 310 7.79 -18.00 8.50
C ALA A 310 8.04 -16.80 9.44
N ARG A 311 8.63 -15.71 8.93
CA ARG A 311 9.01 -14.56 9.77
C ARG A 311 8.00 -13.43 9.81
N ARG A 312 7.16 -13.28 8.77
CA ARG A 312 6.16 -12.20 8.59
C ARG A 312 6.62 -10.79 9.01
N ARG A 313 7.90 -10.47 8.77
CA ARG A 313 8.55 -9.25 9.31
C ARG A 313 8.47 -8.01 8.42
N HIS A 314 8.13 -8.17 7.15
CA HIS A 314 8.21 -7.05 6.19
C HIS A 314 6.91 -6.26 6.22
N ASP A 315 7.02 -4.93 6.30
CA ASP A 315 5.90 -3.99 6.10
C ASP A 315 5.29 -4.16 4.73
N VAL A 316 6.17 -4.17 3.72
CA VAL A 316 5.81 -4.15 2.32
C VAL A 316 6.73 -5.10 1.58
N PHE A 317 6.19 -5.81 0.60
CA PHE A 317 7.00 -6.55 -0.35
C PHE A 317 6.42 -6.41 -1.75
N CYS A 318 7.29 -6.56 -2.74
CA CYS A 318 6.89 -6.57 -4.14
C CYS A 318 7.27 -7.92 -4.76
N LEU A 319 6.36 -8.46 -5.58
CA LEU A 319 6.56 -9.71 -6.33
C LEU A 319 6.56 -9.40 -7.82
N ASN A 320 7.71 -9.45 -8.48
CA ASN A 320 7.78 -9.15 -9.90
C ASN A 320 8.81 -10.06 -10.58
N ARG A 321 8.83 -10.14 -11.90
CA ARG A 321 9.76 -10.97 -12.68
C ARG A 321 10.64 -10.09 -13.54
N HIS A 322 11.96 -10.19 -13.36
CA HIS A 322 12.89 -9.66 -14.35
C HIS A 322 13.29 -10.76 -15.34
N ARG A 323 13.63 -10.39 -16.58
CA ARG A 323 14.35 -11.35 -17.44
C ARG A 323 15.75 -11.54 -16.83
N PRO A 324 16.24 -12.79 -16.72
CA PRO A 324 17.67 -12.99 -16.49
C PRO A 324 18.44 -12.48 -17.71
N HIS A 325 19.56 -11.78 -17.48
CA HIS A 325 20.59 -11.65 -18.51
C HIS A 325 21.07 -13.09 -18.83
N HIS A 326 20.72 -13.58 -20.02
CA HIS A 326 20.87 -14.93 -20.58
C HIS A 326 19.74 -15.96 -20.32
N PRO A 327 19.11 -16.51 -21.37
CA PRO A 327 18.28 -17.70 -21.26
C PRO A 327 19.16 -18.96 -21.17
N ARG A 328 18.97 -19.78 -20.14
CA ARG A 328 19.31 -21.22 -20.21
C ARG A 328 18.04 -21.99 -20.53
N PRO A 329 18.02 -22.92 -21.50
CA PRO A 329 16.83 -23.68 -21.82
C PRO A 329 16.49 -24.70 -20.72
N GLY A 330 15.20 -24.84 -20.41
CA GLY A 330 14.67 -26.12 -19.91
C GLY A 330 14.44 -26.27 -18.40
N ARG A 331 13.76 -25.35 -17.71
CA ARG A 331 13.07 -25.68 -16.44
C ARG A 331 11.73 -24.95 -16.28
N ALA A 332 10.69 -25.75 -16.08
CA ALA A 332 9.35 -25.28 -15.70
C ALA A 332 9.36 -24.59 -14.33
N ALA A 333 8.48 -23.60 -14.18
CA ALA A 333 8.38 -22.67 -13.05
C ALA A 333 7.87 -23.34 -11.76
N GLY A 334 8.38 -22.90 -10.61
CA GLY A 334 7.82 -23.22 -9.30
C GLY A 334 6.66 -22.28 -8.94
N ALA A 335 5.56 -22.84 -8.44
CA ALA A 335 4.40 -22.08 -7.98
C ALA A 335 4.70 -21.23 -6.73
N VAL A 336 4.01 -20.09 -6.59
CA VAL A 336 3.98 -19.31 -5.35
C VAL A 336 3.25 -20.15 -4.28
N PRO A 337 3.82 -20.38 -3.08
CA PRO A 337 3.10 -21.08 -2.02
C PRO A 337 1.88 -20.26 -1.59
N GLY A 338 0.69 -20.85 -1.68
CA GLY A 338 -0.60 -20.17 -1.40
C GLY A 338 -0.73 -19.57 0.00
N GLY A 339 0.11 -19.96 0.97
CA GLY A 339 0.10 -19.42 2.34
C GLY A 339 0.81 -18.06 2.52
N LEU A 340 1.56 -17.58 1.52
CA LEU A 340 2.19 -16.25 1.57
C LEU A 340 1.16 -15.12 1.35
N LEU A 341 0.11 -15.43 0.59
CA LEU A 341 -0.98 -14.53 0.28
C LEU A 341 -2.17 -14.84 1.21
N PRO A 342 -3.01 -13.85 1.56
CA PRO A 342 -4.17 -14.10 2.40
C PRO A 342 -5.11 -15.14 1.77
N HIS A 343 -5.39 -16.21 2.52
CA HIS A 343 -6.23 -17.33 2.10
C HIS A 343 -7.71 -17.05 2.41
N PRO A 344 -8.68 -17.50 1.58
CA PRO A 344 -10.11 -17.32 1.86
C PRO A 344 -10.69 -18.18 3.01
N GLY A 345 -9.87 -18.92 3.75
CA GLY A 345 -10.30 -20.13 4.48
C GLY A 345 -10.15 -20.13 6.00
N ALA A 346 -10.03 -18.99 6.68
CA ALA A 346 -10.11 -18.95 8.15
C ALA A 346 -11.50 -18.50 8.61
N VAL A 347 -12.54 -19.14 8.07
CA VAL A 347 -13.89 -19.09 8.63
C VAL A 347 -14.27 -20.54 8.93
N ARG A 348 -13.92 -21.02 10.12
CA ARG A 348 -14.70 -22.11 10.69
C ARG A 348 -16.04 -21.49 11.08
N ALA A 349 -17.12 -21.98 10.48
CA ALA A 349 -18.45 -21.74 11.00
C ALA A 349 -18.47 -22.27 12.45
N VAL A 350 -18.51 -21.36 13.42
CA VAL A 350 -18.83 -21.73 14.80
C VAL A 350 -20.34 -21.85 14.85
N SER A 351 -20.82 -23.08 14.99
CA SER A 351 -22.20 -23.38 15.32
C SER A 351 -22.53 -22.66 16.63
N VAL A 352 -23.48 -21.73 16.58
CA VAL A 352 -23.99 -21.04 17.77
C VAL A 352 -24.84 -22.05 18.54
N PRO A 353 -24.52 -22.43 19.79
CA PRO A 353 -25.47 -23.19 20.60
C PRO A 353 -26.69 -22.31 20.88
N GLN A 354 -27.88 -22.83 20.59
CA GLN A 354 -29.13 -22.17 20.91
C GLN A 354 -29.20 -21.93 22.43
N VAL A 355 -29.25 -20.66 22.83
CA VAL A 355 -29.55 -20.29 24.21
C VAL A 355 -31.04 -20.43 24.40
N VAL A 356 -31.44 -21.44 25.15
CA VAL A 356 -32.81 -21.63 25.67
C VAL A 356 -33.07 -20.51 26.69
N PRO A 357 -34.18 -19.76 26.61
CA PRO A 357 -34.48 -18.72 27.57
C PRO A 357 -34.83 -19.36 28.92
N VAL A 358 -34.11 -18.99 29.98
CA VAL A 358 -34.48 -19.34 31.36
C VAL A 358 -35.35 -18.21 31.90
N HIS A 359 -36.56 -18.60 32.31
CA HIS A 359 -37.58 -17.75 32.90
C HIS A 359 -37.12 -17.06 34.19
N GLU A 360 -37.59 -15.83 34.32
CA GLU A 360 -37.59 -14.98 35.51
C GLU A 360 -38.39 -15.63 36.66
N GLN A 361 -37.76 -15.77 37.83
CA GLN A 361 -38.46 -15.92 39.11
C GLN A 361 -37.79 -15.05 40.19
N ALA A 362 -38.61 -14.19 40.77
CA ALA A 362 -38.33 -13.35 41.92
C ALA A 362 -38.31 -14.16 43.24
N ALA A 363 -37.51 -13.73 44.22
CA ALA A 363 -37.90 -13.54 45.62
C ALA A 363 -36.70 -13.17 46.53
N GLU A 364 -36.89 -12.05 47.26
CA GLU A 364 -36.66 -11.83 48.71
C GLU A 364 -35.25 -11.93 49.35
N GLY A 365 -34.95 -10.90 50.18
CA GLY A 365 -33.76 -10.78 51.04
C GLY A 365 -33.77 -11.68 52.29
N PRO A 366 -32.82 -11.50 53.24
CA PRO A 366 -33.02 -10.47 54.26
C PRO A 366 -31.72 -9.80 54.79
N ALA A 367 -31.91 -9.05 55.88
CA ALA A 367 -31.12 -7.92 56.38
C ALA A 367 -29.98 -8.23 57.38
N ALA A 368 -29.10 -7.21 57.50
CA ALA A 368 -28.53 -6.60 58.72
C ALA A 368 -27.53 -7.33 59.65
N GLY A 369 -26.57 -6.50 60.10
CA GLY A 369 -25.62 -6.68 61.22
C GLY A 369 -24.20 -6.38 60.76
N GLY A 370 -23.48 -5.32 61.13
CA GLY A 370 -23.47 -4.52 62.35
C GLY A 370 -22.05 -4.62 62.94
N GLY A 371 -21.31 -3.50 63.07
CA GLY A 371 -20.01 -3.49 63.75
C GLY A 371 -19.06 -2.35 63.36
N GLU A 372 -19.13 -1.25 64.11
CA GLU A 372 -18.15 -0.16 64.19
C GLU A 372 -16.81 -0.60 64.83
N ARG A 373 -15.70 0.08 64.49
CA ARG A 373 -14.73 0.77 65.40
C ARG A 373 -13.42 1.11 64.66
N THR A 374 -13.12 2.39 64.38
CA THR A 374 -12.37 3.43 65.15
C THR A 374 -10.84 3.42 65.00
N GLY A 375 -10.31 4.62 64.68
CA GLY A 375 -8.97 5.14 65.02
C GLY A 375 -7.83 4.71 64.09
N ASP A 376 -6.78 5.49 63.82
CA ASP A 376 -6.40 6.87 64.13
C ASP A 376 -5.16 7.19 63.24
N GLN A 377 -4.75 8.45 63.26
CA GLN A 377 -3.79 9.18 62.44
C GLN A 377 -2.33 8.66 62.39
N SER A 378 -1.60 9.18 61.38
CA SER A 378 -0.32 9.90 61.52
C SER A 378 0.97 9.30 60.90
N THR A 379 1.61 10.16 60.09
CA THR A 379 3.06 10.43 59.91
C THR A 379 4.00 9.50 59.10
N ALA A 380 4.43 10.06 57.95
CA ALA A 380 5.82 10.47 57.61
C ALA A 380 6.97 9.46 57.35
N ALA A 381 7.56 9.66 56.16
CA ALA A 381 8.99 9.77 55.81
C ALA A 381 9.93 8.53 55.76
N GLY A 382 10.82 8.58 54.75
CA GLY A 382 12.05 7.78 54.58
C GLY A 382 11.81 6.46 53.82
N GLY A 383 12.31 6.23 52.61
CA GLY A 383 13.69 6.38 52.18
C GLY A 383 14.43 5.07 52.40
N HIS A 384 14.60 4.23 51.37
CA HIS A 384 15.84 3.50 51.05
C HIS A 384 15.66 2.53 49.86
N ARG A 385 16.61 2.62 48.92
CA ARG A 385 16.94 1.62 47.91
C ARG A 385 17.32 0.29 48.57
N VAL A 386 16.86 -0.83 48.02
CA VAL A 386 17.59 -2.10 48.05
C VAL A 386 17.48 -2.78 46.69
N LEU A 387 18.65 -2.97 46.06
CA LEU A 387 18.90 -3.88 44.96
C LEU A 387 18.93 -5.31 45.52
N ALA A 388 18.23 -6.25 44.88
CA ALA A 388 18.48 -7.67 45.06
C ALA A 388 18.50 -8.35 43.69
N ARG A 389 19.72 -8.71 43.25
CA ARG A 389 19.98 -9.80 42.31
C ARG A 389 19.93 -11.10 43.10
N VAL A 390 19.20 -12.10 42.62
CA VAL A 390 19.47 -13.52 42.92
C VAL A 390 19.29 -14.31 41.62
N ALA A 391 20.19 -15.28 41.47
CA ALA A 391 20.59 -15.99 40.27
C ALA A 391 19.64 -17.12 39.82
N ASP A 392 19.91 -17.58 38.60
CA ASP A 392 19.38 -18.75 37.91
C ASP A 392 19.56 -20.08 38.67
N ASP A 393 18.58 -20.99 38.54
CA ASP A 393 18.84 -22.37 38.10
C ASP A 393 17.55 -23.01 37.52
N PRO A 394 17.62 -23.92 36.53
CA PRO A 394 16.53 -24.30 35.63
C PRO A 394 15.87 -25.65 35.94
N GLU A 395 14.82 -25.93 35.15
CA GLU A 395 14.15 -27.22 34.86
C GLU A 395 12.77 -27.51 35.47
N ARG A 396 11.87 -27.91 34.54
CA ARG A 396 10.57 -28.61 34.62
C ARG A 396 9.30 -27.79 34.91
N ALA A 397 8.60 -27.42 33.83
CA ALA A 397 7.19 -27.82 33.60
C ALA A 397 6.74 -27.52 32.15
N GLN A 398 5.88 -28.39 31.63
CA GLN A 398 5.36 -28.54 30.25
C GLN A 398 4.28 -27.47 29.87
N PRO A 399 3.83 -27.39 28.59
CA PRO A 399 3.46 -26.15 27.93
C PRO A 399 2.01 -25.71 28.17
N VAL A 400 1.81 -24.39 28.29
CA VAL A 400 0.50 -23.73 28.25
C VAL A 400 0.29 -23.20 26.82
N GLU A 401 -0.82 -23.59 26.18
CA GLU A 401 -1.23 -23.06 24.88
C GLU A 401 -1.55 -21.55 24.95
N PRO A 402 -1.14 -20.73 23.96
CA PRO A 402 -1.61 -19.36 23.89
C PRO A 402 -2.89 -19.30 23.04
N GLY A 403 -4.03 -19.51 23.70
CA GLY A 403 -5.34 -19.04 23.24
C GLY A 403 -5.49 -17.55 23.59
N GLY A 404 -5.36 -16.68 22.59
CA GLY A 404 -5.51 -15.23 22.77
C GLY A 404 -5.75 -14.55 21.43
N GLU A 405 -6.97 -14.66 20.92
CA GLU A 405 -7.41 -13.99 19.70
C GLU A 405 -7.45 -12.46 19.91
N HIS A 406 -6.70 -11.74 19.08
CA HIS A 406 -6.77 -10.27 19.01
C HIS A 406 -8.09 -9.84 18.34
N PRO A 407 -8.93 -8.99 18.98
CA PRO A 407 -10.22 -8.57 18.43
C PRO A 407 -10.13 -7.73 17.14
N GLY A 408 -8.94 -7.27 16.75
CA GLY A 408 -8.70 -6.56 15.48
C GLY A 408 -8.68 -7.44 14.22
N ALA A 409 -8.49 -8.76 14.34
CA ALA A 409 -8.41 -9.67 13.19
C ALA A 409 -9.80 -9.97 12.57
N HIS A 410 -10.86 -9.89 13.37
CA HIS A 410 -12.21 -10.29 12.97
C HIS A 410 -12.91 -9.29 12.03
N LEU A 411 -12.54 -8.00 12.09
CA LEU A 411 -13.13 -6.95 11.26
C LEU A 411 -12.50 -6.88 9.86
N ALA A 412 -11.19 -7.09 9.76
CA ALA A 412 -10.46 -7.19 8.50
C ALA A 412 -10.93 -8.37 7.63
N ALA A 413 -11.21 -9.51 8.27
CA ALA A 413 -11.71 -10.71 7.58
C ALA A 413 -13.09 -10.50 6.93
N ARG A 414 -13.98 -9.72 7.56
CA ARG A 414 -15.31 -9.42 6.99
C ARG A 414 -15.26 -8.46 5.80
N LYS A 415 -14.39 -7.44 5.81
CA LYS A 415 -14.22 -6.52 4.67
C LYS A 415 -13.65 -7.24 3.43
N ALA A 416 -12.69 -8.15 3.61
CA ALA A 416 -12.10 -8.91 2.52
C ALA A 416 -13.06 -9.97 1.92
N ALA A 417 -14.04 -10.44 2.70
CA ALA A 417 -15.02 -11.45 2.26
C ALA A 417 -16.19 -10.86 1.44
N VAL A 418 -16.46 -9.56 1.50
CA VAL A 418 -17.58 -8.96 0.74
C VAL A 418 -17.14 -8.45 -0.64
N LEU A 419 -15.88 -8.07 -0.80
CA LEU A 419 -15.36 -7.48 -2.04
C LEU A 419 -14.95 -8.48 -3.14
N LEU A 420 -14.87 -9.77 -2.82
CA LEU A 420 -14.08 -10.75 -3.60
C LEU A 420 -14.70 -12.16 -3.68
N TRP A 421 -16.01 -12.26 -3.45
CA TRP A 421 -16.80 -13.48 -3.63
C TRP A 421 -17.90 -13.27 -4.65
#